data_AF-A0A929SP72-F1
#
_entry.id   AF-A0A929SP72-F1
#
_cell.length_a   1.000
_cell.length_b   1.000
_cell.length_c   1.000
_cell.angle_alpha   90.00
_cell.angle_beta   90.00
_cell.angle_gamma   90.00
#
_symmetry.space_group_name_H-M   'P 1'
#
loop_
_entity.id
_entity.type
_entity.pdbx_description
1 polymer ?
#
loop_
_entity_poly.entity_id
_entity_poly.type
_entity_poly.pdbx_seq_one_letter_code
_entity_poly.pdbx_strand_id
1 'polypeptide(L)'
;MDAYNKGSKEKNFYNRWNTRKFSENHALCYSYINESNPGVVDDKGKIIISINDFDSESLMEMSNEDMKSTTFVPSLISYGATYYTPDNLANNTRKGYSELVIELQDINKEKYQKIQPSSIICFEKVDDASIKASIELSEKLNRIIPIELIDRRKLALKEMEKIKEDYDEFVLAGSKDINLVKDIITRFHNVRNAHLNSSLKESILGEDSENKVIDEDALFSKKKMNLILEDIYLYMDKEDFSKEDIKEVNAVINKEKNYKTNAIDVGIENIFKQLEMSKESKIINIKKQIIC
;
A
#
# COMPACT_ATOMS: atom_id res chain seq x y z
N MET A 1 -5.28 20.02 10.27
CA MET A 1 -3.85 20.08 10.59
C MET A 1 -3.73 20.34 12.09
N ASP A 2 -3.55 19.29 12.91
CA ASP A 2 -3.06 19.31 14.31
C ASP A 2 -3.40 18.02 15.09
N ALA A 3 -3.37 16.85 14.43
CA ALA A 3 -3.68 15.59 15.11
C ALA A 3 -2.47 14.92 15.82
N TYR A 4 -1.23 15.38 15.61
CA TYR A 4 -0.05 14.57 15.97
C TYR A 4 1.15 15.31 16.57
N ASN A 5 0.96 16.49 17.18
CA ASN A 5 2.12 17.27 17.67
C ASN A 5 1.88 18.05 18.98
N LYS A 6 1.33 17.37 20.00
CA LYS A 6 1.31 17.92 21.38
C LYS A 6 1.83 16.86 22.34
N GLY A 7 3.14 16.73 22.50
CA GLY A 7 3.65 15.83 23.54
C GLY A 7 5.14 15.92 23.83
N SER A 8 5.99 15.82 22.80
CA SER A 8 7.43 15.67 23.05
C SER A 8 8.21 16.96 22.76
N LYS A 9 8.84 17.52 23.80
CA LYS A 9 9.88 18.56 23.68
C LYS A 9 11.25 17.96 23.30
N GLU A 10 11.34 16.64 23.17
CA GLU A 10 12.60 15.94 22.89
C GLU A 10 13.02 16.17 21.44
N LYS A 11 14.22 16.73 21.26
CA LYS A 11 14.80 17.03 19.93
C LYS A 11 15.66 15.89 19.41
N ASN A 12 16.13 14.98 20.28
CA ASN A 12 16.99 13.87 19.92
C ASN A 12 16.19 12.66 19.41
N PHE A 13 16.53 12.16 18.22
CA PHE A 13 15.77 11.07 17.59
C PHE A 13 15.88 9.74 18.35
N TYR A 14 17.08 9.38 18.82
CA TYR A 14 17.30 8.17 19.62
C TYR A 14 16.44 8.15 20.91
N ASN A 15 16.37 9.27 21.62
CA ASN A 15 15.55 9.40 22.82
C ASN A 15 14.06 9.30 22.48
N ARG A 16 13.60 9.91 21.38
CA ARG A 16 12.22 9.77 20.89
C ARG A 16 11.87 8.31 20.58
N TRP A 17 12.78 7.59 19.91
CA TRP A 17 12.62 6.16 19.61
C TRP A 17 12.47 5.31 20.88
N ASN A 18 13.40 5.50 21.83
CA ASN A 18 13.55 4.67 23.04
C ASN A 18 12.74 5.11 24.27
N THR A 19 11.67 5.90 24.08
CA THR A 19 10.76 6.25 25.18
C THR A 19 9.96 5.00 25.65
N ARG A 20 9.83 4.84 26.97
CA ARG A 20 9.25 3.64 27.61
C ARG A 20 7.71 3.57 27.65
N LYS A 21 6.97 4.59 27.18
CA LYS A 21 5.50 4.65 27.31
C LYS A 21 4.82 4.74 25.95
N PHE A 22 3.89 3.80 25.72
CA PHE A 22 3.09 3.63 24.49
C PHE A 22 2.17 4.82 24.17
N SER A 23 1.43 5.31 25.16
CA SER A 23 0.31 6.25 24.99
C SER A 23 0.68 7.71 24.79
N GLU A 24 1.93 8.09 25.05
CA GLU A 24 2.41 9.47 24.86
C GLU A 24 3.03 9.67 23.45
N ASN A 25 3.08 8.61 22.63
CA ASN A 25 3.77 8.57 21.34
C ASN A 25 2.83 8.58 20.13
N HIS A 26 1.90 9.54 20.09
CA HIS A 26 1.19 9.92 18.87
C HIS A 26 2.13 10.48 17.75
N ALA A 27 3.45 10.33 17.88
CA ALA A 27 4.48 10.89 17.01
C ALA A 27 5.29 9.83 16.23
N LEU A 28 4.98 8.55 16.39
CA LEU A 28 5.60 7.43 15.66
C LEU A 28 4.50 6.64 14.93
N CYS A 29 4.25 7.01 13.67
CA CYS A 29 3.42 6.23 12.75
C CYS A 29 4.33 5.25 12.01
N TYR A 30 3.86 4.02 11.78
CA TYR A 30 4.60 3.06 10.97
C TYR A 30 3.93 2.94 9.60
N SER A 31 4.74 2.81 8.56
CA SER A 31 4.29 2.49 7.21
C SER A 31 4.98 1.21 6.79
N TYR A 32 4.23 0.26 6.28
CA TYR A 32 4.83 -0.89 5.62
C TYR A 32 5.24 -0.47 4.22
N ILE A 33 6.55 -0.38 4.01
CA ILE A 33 7.16 0.00 2.76
C ILE A 33 7.75 -1.27 2.17
N ASN A 34 7.33 -1.62 0.97
CA ASN A 34 7.98 -2.65 0.18
C ASN A 34 8.11 -2.19 -1.28
N GLU A 35 8.71 -3.03 -2.13
CA GLU A 35 8.92 -2.69 -3.54
C GLU A 35 7.61 -2.38 -4.29
N SER A 36 6.52 -3.08 -3.96
CA SER A 36 5.21 -2.94 -4.61
C SER A 36 4.35 -1.82 -4.02
N ASN A 37 4.76 -1.24 -2.89
CA ASN A 37 4.07 -0.16 -2.19
C ASN A 37 5.12 0.70 -1.44
N PRO A 38 5.87 1.54 -2.16
CA PRO A 38 6.88 2.41 -1.54
C PRO A 38 6.29 3.61 -0.80
N GLY A 39 4.97 3.63 -0.64
CA GLY A 39 4.20 4.73 -0.13
C GLY A 39 4.29 4.89 1.36
N VAL A 40 4.49 6.13 1.81
CA VAL A 40 4.24 6.52 3.20
C VAL A 40 3.14 7.57 3.22
N VAL A 41 2.44 7.67 4.36
CA VAL A 41 1.33 8.63 4.56
C VAL A 41 1.76 10.06 4.25
N ASP A 42 2.97 10.42 4.70
CA ASP A 42 3.61 11.72 4.51
C ASP A 42 5.11 11.56 4.80
N ASP A 43 5.97 11.93 3.84
CA ASP A 43 7.43 11.93 4.00
C ASP A 43 7.98 13.32 4.33
N LYS A 44 7.16 14.38 4.33
CA LYS A 44 7.65 15.75 4.50
C LYS A 44 8.08 16.02 5.93
N GLY A 45 9.38 16.24 6.11
CA GLY A 45 9.98 16.56 7.41
C GLY A 45 9.91 15.41 8.41
N LYS A 46 9.80 14.18 7.93
CA LYS A 46 9.78 12.95 8.74
C LYS A 46 11.09 12.19 8.56
N ILE A 47 11.53 11.55 9.64
CA ILE A 47 12.63 10.57 9.58
C ILE A 47 11.99 9.20 9.44
N ILE A 48 12.32 8.50 8.36
CA ILE A 48 11.85 7.15 8.09
C ILE A 48 12.99 6.21 8.44
N ILE A 49 12.67 5.11 9.11
CA ILE A 49 13.64 4.10 9.52
C ILE A 49 13.26 2.75 8.94
N SER A 50 14.26 1.91 8.71
CA SER A 50 14.05 0.48 8.50
C SER A 50 14.27 -0.30 9.79
N ILE A 51 13.61 -1.46 9.89
CA ILE A 51 13.92 -2.50 10.86
C ILE A 51 14.01 -3.81 10.06
N ASN A 52 15.21 -4.40 10.04
CA ASN A 52 15.50 -5.64 9.31
C ASN A 52 15.92 -6.75 10.28
N ASP A 53 15.88 -7.99 9.80
CA ASP A 53 16.38 -9.19 10.50
C ASP A 53 15.81 -9.39 11.92
N PHE A 54 14.55 -9.00 12.14
CA PHE A 54 13.85 -9.27 13.39
C PHE A 54 13.18 -10.65 13.38
N ASP A 55 13.08 -11.28 14.55
CA ASP A 55 12.35 -12.53 14.70
C ASP A 55 10.85 -12.28 14.49
N SER A 56 10.15 -13.17 13.80
CA SER A 56 8.69 -13.07 13.65
C SER A 56 7.95 -12.96 15.00
N GLU A 57 8.48 -13.56 16.07
CA GLU A 57 7.94 -13.46 17.43
C GLU A 57 8.10 -12.06 18.05
N SER A 58 8.95 -11.20 17.47
CA SER A 58 9.06 -9.80 17.87
C SER A 58 7.86 -8.96 17.48
N LEU A 59 7.02 -9.43 16.54
CA LEU A 59 5.79 -8.76 16.13
C LEU A 59 4.70 -8.99 17.19
N MET A 60 4.51 -8.00 18.05
CA MET A 60 3.56 -8.07 19.16
C MET A 60 2.13 -7.82 18.69
N GLU A 61 1.92 -6.72 17.95
CA GLU A 61 0.60 -6.30 17.47
C GLU A 61 0.73 -5.56 16.13
N MET A 62 -0.28 -5.69 15.27
CA MET A 62 -0.35 -5.00 13.98
C MET A 62 -1.79 -4.65 13.59
N SER A 63 -2.03 -3.40 13.20
CA SER A 63 -3.36 -2.91 12.83
C SER A 63 -3.30 -1.88 11.69
N ASN A 64 -4.27 -1.90 10.78
CA ASN A 64 -4.49 -0.84 9.78
C ASN A 64 -5.41 0.29 10.28
N GLU A 65 -5.76 0.27 11.57
CA GLU A 65 -6.48 1.31 12.30
C GLU A 65 -5.64 1.86 13.46
N ASP A 66 -5.93 3.10 13.87
CA ASP A 66 -5.30 3.69 15.05
C ASP A 66 -5.58 2.82 16.28
N MET A 67 -4.52 2.31 16.90
CA MET A 67 -4.65 1.56 18.15
C MET A 67 -4.93 2.54 19.29
N LYS A 68 -6.20 2.64 19.72
CA LYS A 68 -6.60 3.44 20.88
C LYS A 68 -6.03 2.82 22.16
N SER A 69 -4.86 3.27 22.61
CA SER A 69 -4.28 2.83 23.89
C SER A 69 -4.81 3.68 25.06
N THR A 70 -6.07 3.53 25.48
CA THR A 70 -6.52 4.20 26.72
C THR A 70 -6.25 3.38 27.98
N THR A 71 -5.86 2.11 27.87
CA THR A 71 -5.50 1.28 29.03
C THR A 71 -4.53 0.18 28.60
N PHE A 72 -3.23 0.42 28.77
CA PHE A 72 -2.23 -0.64 28.68
C PHE A 72 -2.34 -1.51 29.95
N VAL A 73 -3.20 -2.53 29.88
CA VAL A 73 -3.15 -3.66 30.81
C VAL A 73 -2.49 -4.79 30.03
N PRO A 74 -1.28 -5.26 30.41
CA PRO A 74 -0.49 -6.25 29.66
C PRO A 74 -1.17 -7.62 29.39
N SER A 75 -2.44 -7.79 29.72
CA SER A 75 -3.15 -9.07 29.67
C SER A 75 -4.45 -9.07 28.85
N LEU A 76 -4.81 -7.96 28.21
CA LEU A 76 -6.03 -7.89 27.40
C LEU A 76 -5.71 -7.31 26.02
N ILE A 77 -5.40 -8.23 25.11
CA ILE A 77 -5.45 -8.05 23.66
C ILE A 77 -6.68 -7.21 23.34
N SER A 78 -6.46 -6.06 22.68
CA SER A 78 -7.53 -5.12 22.36
C SER A 78 -8.57 -5.82 21.47
N TYR A 79 -9.76 -6.05 22.02
CA TYR A 79 -10.91 -6.58 21.29
C TYR A 79 -11.33 -5.54 20.23
N GLY A 80 -10.97 -5.79 18.96
CA GLY A 80 -11.47 -5.03 17.81
C GLY A 80 -10.45 -4.72 16.71
N ALA A 81 -9.15 -4.89 16.95
CA ALA A 81 -8.15 -4.72 15.89
C ALA A 81 -8.18 -5.91 14.91
N THR A 82 -8.17 -5.62 13.60
CA THR A 82 -8.02 -6.66 12.57
C THR A 82 -6.54 -6.87 12.32
N TYR A 83 -6.04 -8.04 12.68
CA TYR A 83 -4.65 -8.45 12.46
C TYR A 83 -4.50 -9.05 11.07
N TYR A 84 -3.42 -8.68 10.37
CA TYR A 84 -3.12 -9.16 9.01
C TYR A 84 -1.83 -9.98 8.99
N THR A 85 -1.65 -10.85 8.00
CA THR A 85 -0.36 -11.49 7.71
C THR A 85 0.52 -10.56 6.86
N PRO A 86 1.86 -10.66 6.91
CA PRO A 86 2.78 -9.83 6.12
C PRO A 86 2.43 -9.75 4.63
N ASP A 87 2.06 -10.88 4.01
CA ASP A 87 1.71 -10.96 2.58
C ASP A 87 0.44 -10.17 2.21
N ASN A 88 -0.45 -9.95 3.18
CA ASN A 88 -1.68 -9.20 2.96
C ASN A 88 -1.52 -7.69 3.22
N LEU A 89 -0.38 -7.24 3.76
CA LEU A 89 -0.19 -5.84 4.17
C LEU A 89 0.02 -4.88 3.01
N ALA A 90 0.81 -5.30 2.02
CA ALA A 90 1.14 -4.46 0.86
C ALA A 90 -0.11 -3.93 0.14
N ASN A 91 -1.20 -4.72 0.19
CA ASN A 91 -2.45 -4.52 -0.53
C ASN A 91 -3.59 -3.96 0.36
N ASN A 92 -3.29 -3.61 1.62
CA ASN A 92 -4.24 -3.06 2.58
C ASN A 92 -3.86 -1.62 2.95
N THR A 93 -4.40 -0.67 2.17
CA THR A 93 -4.26 0.76 2.46
C THR A 93 -5.46 1.29 3.27
N ARG A 94 -5.19 2.09 4.32
CA ARG A 94 -6.21 2.81 5.09
C ARG A 94 -6.56 4.11 4.35
N LYS A 95 -7.71 4.17 3.68
CA LYS A 95 -8.21 5.40 3.01
C LYS A 95 -7.18 6.05 2.04
N GLY A 96 -6.35 5.24 1.40
CA GLY A 96 -5.31 5.70 0.47
C GLY A 96 -3.89 5.79 1.07
N TYR A 97 -3.68 5.32 2.30
CA TYR A 97 -2.37 5.31 2.96
C TYR A 97 -1.91 3.89 3.31
N SER A 98 -0.65 3.55 3.02
CA SER A 98 0.00 2.38 3.62
C SER A 98 0.45 2.73 5.04
N GLU A 99 -0.50 2.76 5.98
CA GLU A 99 -0.24 3.01 7.40
C GLU A 99 -0.59 1.78 8.20
N LEU A 100 0.36 1.34 9.02
CA LEU A 100 0.14 0.31 10.00
C LEU A 100 0.60 0.82 11.36
N VAL A 101 -0.10 0.43 12.40
CA VAL A 101 0.46 0.49 13.74
C VAL A 101 1.11 -0.87 13.98
N ILE A 102 2.43 -0.90 14.10
CA ILE A 102 3.21 -2.12 14.37
C ILE A 102 3.91 -1.94 15.72
N GLU A 103 3.84 -2.97 16.56
CA GLU A 103 4.67 -3.08 17.75
C GLU A 103 5.75 -4.16 17.55
N LEU A 104 7.03 -3.74 17.67
CA LEU A 104 8.19 -4.63 17.65
C LEU A 104 8.94 -4.57 18.98
N GLN A 105 9.07 -5.72 19.63
CA GLN A 105 9.88 -5.90 20.83
C GLN A 105 11.14 -6.72 20.53
N ASP A 106 12.27 -6.30 21.09
CA ASP A 106 13.48 -7.12 21.15
C ASP A 106 13.28 -8.24 22.19
N ILE A 107 12.89 -9.42 21.71
CA ILE A 107 12.61 -10.61 22.53
C ILE A 107 13.88 -11.18 23.17
N ASN A 108 15.06 -10.78 22.69
CA ASN A 108 16.35 -11.22 23.24
C ASN A 108 16.76 -10.41 24.50
N LYS A 109 15.90 -9.52 24.99
CA LYS A 109 16.14 -8.69 26.18
C LYS A 109 15.22 -9.12 27.32
N GLU A 110 15.80 -9.29 28.51
CA GLU A 110 15.06 -9.59 29.74
C GLU A 110 14.05 -8.49 30.14
N LYS A 111 14.26 -7.27 29.65
CA LYS A 111 13.36 -6.12 29.86
C LYS A 111 12.88 -5.63 28.51
N TYR A 112 11.62 -5.17 28.46
CA TYR A 112 11.05 -4.56 27.28
C TYR A 112 11.99 -3.51 26.68
N GLN A 113 12.37 -3.74 25.44
CA GLN A 113 13.15 -2.82 24.62
C GLN A 113 12.61 -2.90 23.19
N LYS A 114 12.47 -1.75 22.53
CA LYS A 114 12.15 -1.74 21.10
C LYS A 114 13.35 -2.20 20.29
N ILE A 115 13.09 -2.91 19.19
CA ILE A 115 14.14 -3.19 18.20
C ILE A 115 14.75 -1.86 17.73
N GLN A 116 16.07 -1.82 17.56
CA GLN A 116 16.75 -0.59 17.16
C GLN A 116 16.78 -0.46 15.63
N PRO A 117 16.66 0.77 15.07
CA PRO A 117 16.63 0.99 13.63
C PRO A 117 17.84 0.38 12.92
N SER A 118 17.64 -0.32 11.80
CA SER A 118 18.75 -0.84 10.99
C SER A 118 19.35 0.23 10.09
N SER A 119 18.53 1.09 9.49
CA SER A 119 18.95 2.21 8.64
C SER A 119 17.94 3.36 8.68
N ILE A 120 18.34 4.52 8.12
CA ILE A 120 17.44 5.62 7.79
C ILE A 120 17.06 5.49 6.31
N ILE A 121 15.78 5.62 5.98
CA ILE A 121 15.29 5.63 4.59
C ILE A 121 15.09 7.08 4.15
N CYS A 122 15.64 7.42 2.98
CA CYS A 122 15.39 8.67 2.28
C CYS A 122 14.77 8.40 0.91
N PHE A 123 13.86 9.27 0.46
CA PHE A 123 13.28 9.20 -0.88
C PHE A 123 13.84 10.29 -1.78
N GLU A 124 14.32 9.88 -2.97
CA GLU A 124 14.91 10.69 -4.05
C GLU A 124 16.16 11.53 -3.71
N LYS A 125 16.27 12.05 -2.49
CA LYS A 125 17.40 12.83 -1.99
C LYS A 125 17.60 12.57 -0.51
N VAL A 126 18.86 12.70 -0.08
CA VAL A 126 19.21 12.73 1.34
C VAL A 126 19.07 14.15 1.86
N ASP A 127 18.35 14.33 2.96
CA ASP A 127 18.20 15.63 3.64
C ASP A 127 19.04 15.73 4.91
N ASP A 128 19.32 16.96 5.35
CA ASP A 128 20.17 17.23 6.52
C ASP A 128 19.62 16.62 7.82
N ALA A 129 18.29 16.53 7.97
CA ALA A 129 17.69 15.95 9.17
C ALA A 129 17.92 14.43 9.21
N SER A 130 17.86 13.76 8.06
CA SER A 130 18.19 12.34 7.90
C SER A 130 19.68 12.06 8.18
N ILE A 131 20.59 12.92 7.69
CA ILE A 131 22.02 12.84 8.01
C ILE A 131 22.25 12.97 9.52
N LYS A 132 21.65 13.99 10.13
CA LYS A 132 21.75 14.20 11.57
C LYS A 132 21.20 13.03 12.37
N ALA A 133 20.06 12.47 11.98
CA ALA A 133 19.46 11.31 12.64
C ALA A 133 20.35 10.06 12.54
N SER A 134 20.94 9.79 11.36
CA SER A 134 21.88 8.69 11.17
C SER A 134 23.12 8.82 12.07
N ILE A 135 23.72 10.00 12.14
CA ILE A 135 24.89 10.27 13.03
C ILE A 135 24.49 10.07 14.50
N GLU A 136 23.41 10.70 14.95
CA GLU A 136 22.94 10.61 16.34
C GLU A 136 22.64 9.16 16.76
N LEU A 137 21.96 8.39 15.91
CA LEU A 137 21.69 6.99 16.19
C LEU A 137 22.98 6.17 16.21
N SER A 138 23.93 6.44 15.30
CA SER A 138 25.18 5.70 15.22
C SER A 138 26.03 5.86 16.48
N GLU A 139 26.15 7.09 16.99
CA GLU A 139 26.85 7.39 18.24
C GLU A 139 26.18 6.70 19.44
N LYS A 140 24.85 6.71 19.50
CA LYS A 140 24.10 6.13 20.63
C LYS A 140 24.10 4.61 20.63
N LEU A 141 24.08 3.99 19.45
CA LEU A 141 24.03 2.54 19.28
C LEU A 141 25.42 1.90 19.17
N ASN A 142 26.48 2.72 19.11
CA ASN A 142 27.86 2.27 18.92
C ASN A 142 28.02 1.33 17.70
N ARG A 143 27.32 1.66 16.60
CA ARG A 143 27.40 1.00 15.30
C ARG A 143 26.99 1.96 14.20
N ILE A 144 27.37 1.69 12.96
CA ILE A 144 26.95 2.52 11.82
C ILE A 144 25.47 2.28 11.51
N ILE A 145 24.69 3.36 11.44
CA ILE A 145 23.32 3.37 10.92
C ILE A 145 23.35 3.99 9.52
N PRO A 146 23.33 3.19 8.45
CA PRO A 146 23.40 3.70 7.08
C PRO A 146 22.15 4.49 6.70
N ILE A 147 22.28 5.29 5.64
CA ILE A 147 21.16 5.91 4.95
C ILE A 147 20.94 5.14 3.65
N GLU A 148 19.73 4.63 3.46
CA GLU A 148 19.27 3.97 2.26
C GLU A 148 18.44 4.95 1.43
N LEU A 149 18.88 5.15 0.18
CA LEU A 149 18.19 6.02 -0.76
C LEU A 149 17.30 5.20 -1.68
N ILE A 150 15.99 5.43 -1.59
CA ILE A 150 15.00 4.81 -2.47
C ILE A 150 14.58 5.80 -3.55
N ASP A 151 14.72 5.40 -4.81
CA ASP A 151 14.19 6.15 -5.95
C ASP A 151 12.82 5.60 -6.33
N ARG A 152 11.75 6.27 -5.88
CA ARG A 152 10.39 5.80 -6.12
C ARG A 152 9.99 5.87 -7.59
N ARG A 153 10.70 6.62 -8.44
CA ARG A 153 10.47 6.61 -9.89
C ARG A 153 10.85 5.26 -10.50
N LYS A 154 11.97 4.68 -10.06
CA LYS A 154 12.41 3.34 -10.50
C LYS A 154 11.45 2.26 -10.03
N LEU A 155 10.93 2.39 -8.80
CA LEU A 155 9.92 1.46 -8.29
C LEU A 155 8.62 1.53 -9.09
N ALA A 156 8.14 2.73 -9.40
CA ALA A 156 6.96 2.92 -10.24
C ALA A 156 7.17 2.32 -11.66
N LEU A 157 8.35 2.50 -12.26
CA LEU A 157 8.69 1.88 -13.54
C LEU A 157 8.68 0.36 -13.46
N LYS A 158 9.31 -0.23 -12.43
CA LYS A 158 9.33 -1.68 -12.21
C LYS A 158 7.93 -2.26 -12.03
N GLU A 159 7.04 -1.57 -11.31
CA GLU A 159 5.66 -2.03 -11.16
C GLU A 159 4.87 -1.90 -12.48
N MET A 160 5.12 -0.87 -13.29
CA MET A 160 4.51 -0.78 -14.62
C MET A 160 5.02 -1.88 -15.57
N GLU A 161 6.29 -2.27 -15.48
CA GLU A 161 6.84 -3.40 -16.23
C GLU A 161 6.11 -4.71 -15.87
N LYS A 162 5.92 -5.00 -14.58
CA LYS A 162 5.14 -6.17 -14.14
C LYS A 162 3.68 -6.12 -14.60
N ILE A 163 3.02 -4.95 -14.49
CA ILE A 163 1.65 -4.77 -14.98
C ILE A 163 1.57 -5.05 -16.48
N LYS A 164 2.59 -4.65 -17.25
CA LYS A 164 2.66 -4.93 -18.68
C LYS A 164 2.86 -6.42 -18.94
N GLU A 165 3.72 -7.10 -18.19
CA GLU A 165 3.91 -8.55 -18.29
C GLU A 165 2.59 -9.31 -18.03
N ASP A 166 1.90 -8.97 -16.93
CA ASP A 166 0.60 -9.56 -16.59
C ASP A 166 -0.46 -9.28 -17.68
N TYR A 167 -0.45 -8.06 -18.24
CA TYR A 167 -1.36 -7.67 -19.33
C TYR A 167 -1.06 -8.43 -20.63
N ASP A 168 0.21 -8.49 -21.03
CA ASP A 168 0.64 -9.18 -22.24
C ASP A 168 0.30 -10.68 -22.14
N GLU A 169 0.47 -11.28 -20.97
CA GLU A 169 0.07 -12.67 -20.73
C GLU A 169 -1.45 -12.88 -20.77
N PHE A 170 -2.23 -11.98 -20.15
CA PHE A 170 -3.68 -12.10 -20.12
C PHE A 170 -4.32 -11.85 -21.49
N VAL A 171 -4.05 -10.71 -22.11
CA VAL A 171 -4.73 -10.23 -23.32
C VAL A 171 -4.07 -10.76 -24.60
N LEU A 172 -2.73 -10.70 -24.69
CA LEU A 172 -2.03 -11.01 -25.95
C LEU A 172 -1.71 -12.50 -26.09
N ALA A 173 -1.27 -13.15 -25.01
CA ALA A 173 -1.04 -14.60 -25.00
C ALA A 173 -2.33 -15.41 -24.79
N GLY A 174 -3.42 -14.76 -24.40
CA GLY A 174 -4.73 -15.37 -24.26
C GLY A 174 -4.88 -16.25 -23.01
N SER A 175 -4.20 -15.91 -21.92
CA SER A 175 -4.41 -16.58 -20.62
C SER A 175 -5.86 -16.40 -20.13
N LYS A 176 -6.30 -17.34 -19.29
CA LYS A 176 -7.58 -17.29 -18.57
C LYS A 176 -7.39 -17.10 -17.07
N ASP A 177 -6.16 -16.89 -16.62
CA ASP A 177 -5.87 -16.66 -15.21
C ASP A 177 -6.31 -15.25 -14.79
N ILE A 178 -7.44 -15.16 -14.11
CA ILE A 178 -7.96 -13.90 -13.59
C ILE A 178 -7.10 -13.28 -12.50
N ASN A 179 -6.16 -14.03 -11.91
CA ASN A 179 -5.24 -13.45 -10.92
C ASN A 179 -4.32 -12.40 -11.57
N LEU A 180 -3.98 -12.56 -12.85
CA LEU A 180 -3.25 -11.53 -13.60
C LEU A 180 -4.03 -10.21 -13.64
N VAL A 181 -5.34 -10.25 -13.88
CA VAL A 181 -6.20 -9.05 -13.86
C VAL A 181 -6.28 -8.43 -12.47
N LYS A 182 -6.41 -9.26 -11.43
CA LYS A 182 -6.47 -8.81 -10.03
C LYS A 182 -5.15 -8.15 -9.62
N ASP A 183 -4.02 -8.68 -10.06
CA ASP A 183 -2.68 -8.14 -9.80
C ASP A 183 -2.45 -6.84 -10.56
N ILE A 184 -2.85 -6.74 -11.82
CA ILE A 184 -2.83 -5.48 -12.60
C ILE A 184 -3.56 -4.37 -11.83
N ILE A 185 -4.81 -4.61 -11.41
CA ILE A 185 -5.61 -3.61 -10.70
C ILE A 185 -4.95 -3.22 -9.38
N THR A 186 -4.52 -4.22 -8.61
CA THR A 186 -3.96 -4.01 -7.27
C THR A 186 -2.63 -3.25 -7.33
N ARG A 187 -1.69 -3.68 -8.19
CA ARG A 187 -0.39 -3.01 -8.37
C ARG A 187 -0.55 -1.58 -8.83
N PHE A 188 -1.43 -1.34 -9.81
CA PHE A 188 -1.68 0.02 -10.31
C PHE A 188 -2.14 0.95 -9.19
N HIS A 189 -3.11 0.51 -8.40
CA HIS A 189 -3.64 1.30 -7.29
C HIS A 189 -2.66 1.45 -6.12
N ASN A 190 -1.84 0.44 -5.84
CA ASN A 190 -0.79 0.54 -4.83
C ASN A 190 0.19 1.67 -5.15
N VAL A 191 0.64 1.78 -6.40
CA VAL A 191 1.51 2.90 -6.81
C VAL A 191 0.78 4.24 -6.69
N ARG A 192 -0.49 4.31 -7.11
CA ARG A 192 -1.28 5.55 -6.96
C ARG A 192 -1.42 5.98 -5.50
N ASN A 193 -1.72 5.03 -4.61
CA ASN A 193 -1.78 5.23 -3.16
C ASN A 193 -0.44 5.73 -2.62
N ALA A 194 0.66 5.10 -3.03
CA ALA A 194 1.99 5.47 -2.58
C ALA A 194 2.40 6.90 -2.93
N HIS A 195 1.84 7.44 -4.00
CA HIS A 195 2.20 8.76 -4.52
C HIS A 195 1.19 9.86 -4.23
N LEU A 196 0.08 9.57 -3.54
CA LEU A 196 -1.00 10.52 -3.25
C LEU A 196 -0.50 11.84 -2.63
N ASN A 197 0.43 11.75 -1.68
CA ASN A 197 1.02 12.89 -0.98
C ASN A 197 2.50 13.13 -1.33
N SER A 198 3.07 12.32 -2.23
CA SER A 198 4.49 12.39 -2.57
C SER A 198 4.81 13.65 -3.39
N SER A 199 6.08 14.08 -3.35
CA SER A 199 6.58 15.13 -4.26
C SER A 199 6.55 14.73 -5.74
N LEU A 200 6.33 13.44 -6.03
CA LEU A 200 6.28 12.89 -7.39
C LEU A 200 4.86 12.75 -7.94
N LYS A 201 3.83 13.17 -7.17
CA LYS A 201 2.42 12.99 -7.54
C LYS A 201 2.12 13.42 -8.97
N GLU A 202 2.54 14.62 -9.34
CA GLU A 202 2.33 15.18 -10.68
C GLU A 202 2.99 14.32 -11.76
N SER A 203 4.26 13.94 -11.57
CA SER A 203 5.01 13.15 -12.56
C SER A 203 4.59 11.68 -12.67
N ILE A 204 4.06 11.09 -11.60
CA ILE A 204 3.70 9.66 -11.56
C ILE A 204 2.22 9.45 -11.84
N LEU A 205 1.36 10.28 -11.27
CA LEU A 205 -0.11 10.15 -11.37
C LEU A 205 -0.72 11.08 -12.41
N GLY A 206 0.00 12.13 -12.82
CA GLY A 206 -0.55 13.15 -13.70
C GLY A 206 -1.58 14.05 -13.02
N GLU A 207 -1.50 14.17 -11.70
CA GLU A 207 -2.47 14.89 -10.87
C GLU A 207 -1.81 15.91 -9.95
N ASP A 208 -2.42 17.07 -9.82
CA ASP A 208 -1.99 18.11 -8.88
C ASP A 208 -2.38 17.78 -7.42
N SER A 209 -2.05 18.68 -6.48
CA SER A 209 -2.39 18.50 -5.06
C SER A 209 -3.90 18.42 -4.78
N GLU A 210 -4.75 18.94 -5.67
CA GLU A 210 -6.22 18.89 -5.58
C GLU A 210 -6.82 17.66 -6.28
N ASN A 211 -5.98 16.78 -6.84
CA ASN A 211 -6.34 15.60 -7.65
C ASN A 211 -6.97 15.95 -9.01
N LYS A 212 -6.71 17.16 -9.51
CA LYS A 212 -7.07 17.52 -10.87
C LYS A 212 -6.06 16.91 -11.83
N VAL A 213 -6.55 16.31 -12.91
CA VAL A 213 -5.72 15.76 -13.98
C VAL A 213 -5.02 16.92 -14.71
N ILE A 214 -3.70 16.87 -14.75
CA ILE A 214 -2.83 17.82 -15.43
C ILE A 214 -1.97 17.15 -16.52
N ASP A 215 -1.79 15.83 -16.44
CA ASP A 215 -1.11 15.02 -17.46
C ASP A 215 -1.82 13.65 -17.58
N GLU A 216 -2.49 13.43 -18.69
CA GLU A 216 -3.18 12.16 -18.95
C GLU A 216 -2.23 11.03 -19.36
N ASP A 217 -1.00 11.35 -19.76
CA ASP A 217 -0.02 10.38 -20.28
C ASP A 217 0.98 9.94 -19.19
N ALA A 218 0.82 10.45 -17.97
CA ALA A 218 1.58 10.03 -16.80
C ALA A 218 1.51 8.51 -16.57
N LEU A 219 2.59 7.97 -15.99
CA LEU A 219 2.83 6.53 -15.92
C LEU A 219 1.66 5.75 -15.29
N PHE A 220 1.07 6.29 -14.21
CA PHE A 220 -0.08 5.73 -13.50
C PHE A 220 -1.31 6.64 -13.59
N SER A 221 -1.56 7.25 -14.75
CA SER A 221 -2.74 8.11 -14.95
C SER A 221 -4.06 7.31 -14.94
N LYS A 222 -5.17 8.00 -14.66
CA LYS A 222 -6.53 7.40 -14.72
C LYS A 222 -6.82 6.86 -16.12
N LYS A 223 -6.49 7.63 -17.16
CA LYS A 223 -6.67 7.23 -18.56
C LYS A 223 -5.99 5.90 -18.86
N LYS A 224 -4.75 5.71 -18.37
CA LYS A 224 -3.99 4.48 -18.62
C LYS A 224 -4.62 3.25 -17.96
N MET A 225 -5.12 3.38 -16.73
CA MET A 225 -5.86 2.31 -16.08
C MET A 225 -7.13 1.92 -16.86
N ASN A 226 -7.91 2.92 -17.26
CA ASN A 226 -9.16 2.68 -17.97
C ASN A 226 -8.93 2.03 -19.35
N LEU A 227 -7.87 2.41 -20.09
CA LEU A 227 -7.50 1.75 -21.35
C LEU A 227 -7.13 0.28 -21.14
N ILE A 228 -6.32 -0.02 -20.11
CA ILE A 228 -5.95 -1.41 -19.77
C ILE A 228 -7.20 -2.23 -19.45
N LEU A 229 -8.12 -1.68 -18.65
CA LEU A 229 -9.35 -2.37 -18.28
C LEU A 229 -10.34 -2.53 -19.44
N GLU A 230 -10.38 -1.58 -20.38
CA GLU A 230 -11.20 -1.68 -21.58
C GLU A 230 -10.74 -2.85 -22.47
N ASP A 231 -9.43 -3.00 -22.68
CA ASP A 231 -8.85 -4.12 -23.43
C ASP A 231 -9.12 -5.47 -22.74
N ILE A 232 -8.94 -5.52 -21.41
CA ILE A 232 -9.26 -6.70 -20.60
C ILE A 232 -10.75 -7.05 -20.74
N TYR A 233 -11.64 -6.06 -20.63
CA TYR A 233 -13.08 -6.25 -20.84
C TYR A 233 -13.38 -6.84 -22.22
N LEU A 234 -12.82 -6.25 -23.29
CA LEU A 234 -13.05 -6.70 -24.67
C LEU A 234 -12.59 -8.14 -24.88
N TYR A 235 -11.49 -8.52 -24.26
CA TYR A 235 -11.00 -9.90 -24.29
C TYR A 235 -11.92 -10.83 -23.49
N MET A 236 -12.29 -10.48 -22.25
CA MET A 236 -13.17 -11.30 -21.40
C MET A 236 -14.60 -11.45 -21.95
N ASP A 237 -15.11 -10.47 -22.69
CA ASP A 237 -16.41 -10.55 -23.35
C ASP A 237 -16.44 -11.57 -24.49
N LYS A 238 -15.40 -11.55 -25.33
CA LYS A 238 -15.23 -12.47 -26.47
C LYS A 238 -14.98 -13.91 -26.04
N GLU A 239 -14.36 -14.09 -24.88
CA GLU A 239 -13.90 -15.38 -24.40
C GLU A 239 -14.84 -16.01 -23.36
N ASP A 240 -14.66 -17.31 -23.11
CA ASP A 240 -15.52 -18.10 -22.22
C ASP A 240 -15.10 -18.04 -20.74
N PHE A 241 -15.09 -16.83 -20.17
CA PHE A 241 -14.96 -16.64 -18.73
C PHE A 241 -16.27 -16.93 -18.01
N SER A 242 -16.18 -17.60 -16.85
CA SER A 242 -17.34 -17.92 -16.03
C SER A 242 -17.88 -16.68 -15.31
N LYS A 243 -19.13 -16.73 -14.83
CA LYS A 243 -19.70 -15.65 -14.02
C LYS A 243 -18.87 -15.39 -12.76
N GLU A 244 -18.36 -16.45 -12.11
CA GLU A 244 -17.60 -16.31 -10.87
C GLU A 244 -16.25 -15.63 -11.13
N ASP A 245 -15.62 -15.91 -12.27
CA ASP A 245 -14.40 -15.22 -12.70
C ASP A 245 -14.61 -13.71 -12.83
N ILE A 246 -15.69 -13.30 -13.52
CA ILE A 246 -16.03 -11.87 -13.67
C ILE A 246 -16.38 -11.24 -12.32
N LYS A 247 -17.08 -11.99 -11.45
CA LYS A 247 -17.46 -11.52 -10.12
C LYS A 247 -16.25 -11.27 -9.23
N GLU A 248 -15.21 -12.10 -9.29
CA GLU A 248 -13.95 -11.84 -8.59
C GLU A 248 -13.25 -10.58 -9.09
N VAL A 249 -13.19 -10.36 -10.41
CA VAL A 249 -12.64 -9.13 -10.98
C VAL A 249 -13.45 -7.91 -10.55
N ASN A 250 -14.79 -7.99 -10.61
CA ASN A 250 -15.68 -6.95 -10.12
C ASN A 250 -15.48 -6.64 -8.63
N ALA A 251 -15.19 -7.65 -7.81
CA ALA A 251 -14.91 -7.43 -6.39
C ALA A 251 -13.67 -6.55 -6.19
N VAL A 252 -12.60 -6.76 -6.97
CA VAL A 252 -11.39 -5.92 -6.92
C VAL A 252 -11.67 -4.52 -7.47
N ILE A 253 -12.37 -4.38 -8.60
CA ILE A 253 -12.78 -3.07 -9.14
C ILE A 253 -13.59 -2.27 -8.11
N ASN A 254 -14.56 -2.90 -7.46
CA ASN A 254 -15.41 -2.23 -6.46
C ASN A 254 -14.65 -1.88 -5.17
N LYS A 255 -13.62 -2.64 -4.81
CA LYS A 255 -12.75 -2.31 -3.66
C LYS A 255 -12.12 -0.93 -3.86
N GLU A 256 -11.67 -0.64 -5.08
CA GLU A 256 -10.92 0.58 -5.37
C GLU A 256 -11.73 1.87 -5.34
N LYS A 257 -13.05 1.76 -5.51
CA LYS A 257 -14.01 2.89 -5.50
C LYS A 257 -13.92 3.77 -4.25
N ASN A 258 -13.54 3.18 -3.13
CA ASN A 258 -13.55 3.86 -1.83
C ASN A 258 -12.25 4.65 -1.57
N TYR A 259 -11.26 4.59 -2.47
CA TYR A 259 -10.00 5.30 -2.32
C TYR A 259 -9.99 6.65 -3.04
N LYS A 260 -9.30 7.64 -2.46
CA LYS A 260 -9.12 8.97 -3.04
C LYS A 260 -8.36 8.94 -4.38
N THR A 261 -7.54 7.93 -4.54
CA THR A 261 -6.67 7.67 -5.70
C THR A 261 -7.37 6.86 -6.78
N ASN A 262 -8.66 6.52 -6.62
CA ASN A 262 -9.41 5.70 -7.58
C ASN A 262 -9.09 6.12 -9.02
N ALA A 263 -8.65 5.15 -9.81
CA ALA A 263 -8.29 5.33 -11.22
C ALA A 263 -9.33 4.81 -12.18
N ILE A 264 -10.37 4.14 -11.68
CA ILE A 264 -11.36 3.45 -12.49
C ILE A 264 -12.60 4.34 -12.60
N ASP A 265 -12.96 4.64 -13.85
CA ASP A 265 -14.10 5.47 -14.16
C ASP A 265 -15.40 4.68 -14.06
N VAL A 266 -16.50 5.38 -13.78
CA VAL A 266 -17.84 4.77 -13.66
C VAL A 266 -18.26 4.03 -14.93
N GLY A 267 -17.78 4.45 -16.10
CA GLY A 267 -18.00 3.75 -17.37
C GLY A 267 -17.41 2.33 -17.36
N ILE A 268 -16.15 2.20 -16.95
CA ILE A 268 -15.47 0.90 -16.82
C ILE A 268 -16.14 0.03 -15.76
N GLU A 269 -16.52 0.60 -14.60
CA GLU A 269 -17.28 -0.15 -13.59
C GLU A 269 -18.57 -0.75 -14.18
N ASN A 270 -19.28 0.02 -15.01
CA ASN A 270 -20.56 -0.40 -15.56
C ASN A 270 -20.41 -1.51 -16.61
N ILE A 271 -19.39 -1.46 -17.47
CA ILE A 271 -19.20 -2.52 -18.50
C ILE A 271 -18.84 -3.86 -17.85
N PHE A 272 -18.04 -3.89 -16.78
CA PHE A 272 -17.73 -5.14 -16.07
C PHE A 272 -18.93 -5.68 -15.27
N LYS A 273 -19.77 -4.81 -14.70
CA LYS A 273 -21.05 -5.23 -14.08
C LYS A 273 -22.00 -5.85 -15.12
N GLN A 274 -22.10 -5.23 -16.30
CA GLN A 274 -22.91 -5.77 -17.40
C GLN A 274 -22.34 -7.10 -17.92
N LEU A 275 -21.01 -7.24 -17.98
CA LEU A 275 -20.35 -8.48 -18.35
C LEU A 275 -20.74 -9.62 -17.41
N GLU A 276 -20.71 -9.40 -16.09
CA GLU A 276 -21.13 -10.39 -15.09
C GLU A 276 -22.59 -10.84 -15.30
N MET A 277 -23.50 -9.88 -15.50
CA MET A 277 -24.92 -10.15 -15.76
C MET A 277 -25.14 -10.89 -17.09
N SER A 278 -24.33 -10.62 -18.11
CA SER A 278 -24.46 -11.28 -19.42
C SER A 278 -24.13 -12.77 -19.37
N LYS A 279 -23.17 -13.17 -18.53
CA LYS A 279 -22.80 -14.58 -18.34
C LYS A 279 -23.87 -15.36 -17.56
N GLU A 280 -24.72 -14.68 -16.77
CA GLU A 280 -25.91 -15.27 -16.13
C GLU A 280 -27.00 -15.65 -17.14
N SER A 281 -27.14 -14.87 -18.22
CA SER A 281 -28.16 -15.06 -19.26
C SER A 281 -27.83 -16.22 -20.22
N LYS A 282 -26.55 -16.47 -20.49
CA LYS A 282 -26.10 -17.60 -21.34
C LYS A 282 -26.39 -18.96 -20.71
N ILE A 283 -26.27 -19.10 -19.39
CA ILE A 283 -26.55 -20.35 -18.66
C ILE A 283 -28.04 -20.72 -18.73
N ILE A 284 -28.94 -19.74 -18.67
CA ILE A 284 -30.39 -19.97 -18.75
C ILE A 284 -30.81 -20.45 -20.14
N ASN A 285 -30.21 -19.91 -21.21
CA ASN A 285 -30.50 -20.33 -22.59
C ASN A 285 -29.96 -21.73 -22.92
N ILE A 286 -28.78 -22.10 -22.43
CA ILE A 286 -28.24 -23.47 -22.61
C ILE A 286 -29.13 -24.49 -21.89
N LYS A 287 -29.57 -24.19 -20.65
CA LYS A 287 -30.49 -25.08 -19.92
C LYS A 287 -31.84 -25.24 -20.63
N LYS A 288 -32.37 -24.20 -21.28
CA LYS A 288 -33.60 -24.31 -22.08
C LYS A 288 -33.42 -25.14 -23.35
N GLN A 289 -32.27 -25.07 -24.00
CA GLN A 289 -31.98 -25.88 -25.20
C GLN A 289 -31.75 -27.36 -24.91
N ILE A 290 -31.26 -27.73 -23.71
CA ILE A 290 -31.07 -29.14 -23.31
C ILE A 290 -32.40 -29.81 -22.88
N ILE A 291 -33.46 -29.02 -22.64
CA ILE A 291 -34.79 -29.51 -22.19
C ILE A 291 -35.81 -29.56 -23.35
N CYS A 292 -35.37 -29.39 -24.60
CA CYS A 292 -36.20 -29.60 -25.81
C CYS A 292 -35.62 -30.72 -26.67
#